data_AF-A0A2A5CHI7-F1
#
_entry.id   AF-A0A2A5CHI7-F1
#
_cell.length_a   1.000
_cell.length_b   1.000
_cell.length_c   1.000
_cell.angle_alpha   90.00
_cell.angle_beta   90.00
_cell.angle_gamma   90.00
#
_symmetry.space_group_name_H-M   'P 1'
#
loop_
_entity.id
_entity.type
_entity.pdbx_description
1 polymer ?
#
loop_
_entity_poly.entity_id
_entity_poly.type
_entity_poly.pdbx_seq_one_letter_code
_entity_poly.pdbx_strand_id
1 'polypeptide(L)'
;MEYLEITGNVKLKADFDEDKVNSILSQLSNIDCVVTGFIQIGRNGNDLSINADGEITENNSIEALFLALEDQLAINSSFKMFRVRWEFYVMLMTTPLPTKTNLGEIGLAECI
;
A
#
# COMPACT_ATOMS: atom_id res chain seq x y z
N MET A 1 5.59 3.39 4.29
CA MET A 1 4.78 3.49 3.05
C MET A 1 3.91 2.26 2.97
N GLU A 2 2.72 2.38 2.39
CA GLU A 2 1.73 1.29 2.40
C GLU A 2 1.28 0.95 0.99
N TYR A 3 1.15 -0.35 0.72
CA TYR A 3 0.53 -0.84 -0.50
C TYR A 3 -0.95 -1.14 -0.23
N LEU A 4 -1.83 -0.60 -1.07
CA LEU A 4 -3.27 -0.82 -1.03
C LEU A 4 -3.70 -1.59 -2.26
N GLU A 5 -4.34 -2.74 -2.07
CA GLU A 5 -5.04 -3.48 -3.12
C GLU A 5 -6.48 -3.74 -2.67
N ILE A 6 -7.43 -3.26 -3.47
CA ILE A 6 -8.86 -3.42 -3.24
C ILE A 6 -9.52 -3.81 -4.55
N THR A 7 -10.36 -4.83 -4.48
CA THR A 7 -11.25 -5.18 -5.58
C THR A 7 -12.58 -5.62 -4.98
N GLY A 8 -13.66 -4.99 -5.43
CA GLY A 8 -14.99 -5.34 -4.97
C GLY A 8 -16.08 -4.70 -5.82
N ASN A 9 -17.01 -5.53 -6.29
CA ASN A 9 -18.32 -5.09 -6.74
C ASN A 9 -19.30 -5.39 -5.61
N VAL A 10 -19.81 -4.34 -4.98
CA VAL A 10 -20.61 -4.41 -3.76
C VAL A 10 -21.93 -3.68 -3.95
N LYS A 11 -22.92 -4.05 -3.14
CA LYS A 11 -24.24 -3.43 -3.16
C LYS A 11 -24.48 -2.67 -1.86
N LEU A 12 -24.97 -1.45 -1.98
CA LEU A 12 -25.42 -0.65 -0.84
C LEU A 12 -26.72 -1.23 -0.28
N LYS A 13 -26.98 -0.99 1.01
CA LYS A 13 -28.28 -1.28 1.64
C LYS A 13 -29.41 -0.52 0.91
N ALA A 14 -30.67 -0.86 1.17
CA ALA A 14 -31.78 -0.12 0.59
C ALA A 14 -31.97 1.26 1.26
N ASP A 15 -31.53 1.37 2.52
CA ASP A 15 -31.67 2.51 3.43
C ASP A 15 -30.31 3.12 3.81
N PHE A 16 -29.30 2.98 2.95
CA PHE A 16 -27.99 3.56 3.20
C PHE A 16 -28.06 5.09 3.32
N ASP A 17 -27.13 5.65 4.09
CA ASP A 17 -26.96 7.09 4.21
C ASP A 17 -26.20 7.61 2.99
N GLU A 18 -26.92 8.28 2.08
CA GLU A 18 -26.37 8.76 0.83
C GLU A 18 -25.30 9.85 1.01
N ASP A 19 -25.50 10.78 1.95
CA ASP A 19 -24.54 11.84 2.22
C ASP A 19 -23.25 11.27 2.80
N LYS A 20 -23.38 10.32 3.75
CA LYS A 20 -22.24 9.61 4.32
C LYS A 20 -21.48 8.82 3.26
N VAL A 21 -22.17 8.07 2.41
CA VAL A 21 -21.53 7.32 1.31
C VAL A 21 -20.82 8.27 0.36
N ASN A 22 -21.49 9.32 -0.12
CA ASN A 22 -20.88 10.28 -1.04
C ASN A 22 -19.64 10.97 -0.44
N SER A 23 -19.69 11.31 0.85
CA SER A 23 -18.53 11.86 1.57
C SER A 23 -17.36 10.86 1.58
N ILE A 24 -17.63 9.60 1.94
CA ILE A 24 -16.60 8.55 1.98
C ILE A 24 -15.98 8.34 0.59
N LEU A 25 -16.82 8.19 -0.45
CA LEU A 25 -16.33 7.96 -1.82
C LEU A 25 -15.52 9.15 -2.36
N SER A 26 -15.90 10.38 -2.02
CA SER A 26 -15.14 11.57 -2.37
C SER A 26 -13.78 11.59 -1.69
N GLN A 27 -13.71 11.20 -0.41
CA GLN A 27 -12.44 11.14 0.32
C GLN A 27 -11.53 10.04 -0.23
N LEU A 28 -12.09 8.86 -0.54
CA LEU A 28 -11.32 7.77 -1.14
C LEU A 28 -10.78 8.13 -2.53
N SER A 29 -11.57 8.83 -3.36
CA SER A 29 -11.15 9.29 -4.69
C SER A 29 -10.05 10.37 -4.65
N ASN A 30 -9.90 11.06 -3.52
CA ASN A 30 -8.91 12.12 -3.30
C ASN A 30 -7.62 11.61 -2.64
N ILE A 31 -7.46 10.30 -2.44
CA ILE A 31 -6.22 9.75 -1.90
C ILE A 31 -5.17 9.78 -3.02
N ASP A 32 -4.07 10.49 -2.76
CA ASP A 32 -2.92 10.53 -3.66
C ASP A 32 -2.13 9.22 -3.60
N CYS A 33 -1.91 8.62 -4.76
CA CYS A 33 -0.93 7.55 -4.93
C CYS A 33 0.47 8.15 -5.09
N VAL A 34 1.47 7.58 -4.42
CA VAL A 34 2.82 8.17 -4.28
C VAL A 34 3.65 8.02 -5.55
N VAL A 35 3.54 6.89 -6.25
CA VAL A 35 4.40 6.55 -7.40
C VAL A 35 3.56 6.13 -8.59
N THR A 36 2.99 4.92 -8.51
CA THR A 36 2.13 4.33 -9.52
C THR A 36 1.00 3.64 -8.79
N GLY A 37 -0.22 4.05 -9.11
CA GLY A 37 -1.41 3.46 -8.54
C GLY A 37 -2.66 4.14 -9.09
N PHE A 38 -3.78 3.53 -8.82
CA PHE A 38 -5.07 4.12 -9.13
C PHE A 38 -6.07 3.78 -8.03
N ILE A 39 -7.03 4.68 -7.87
CA ILE A 39 -8.25 4.42 -7.13
C ILE A 39 -9.38 4.77 -8.08
N GLN A 40 -10.15 3.76 -8.48
CA GLN A 40 -11.31 3.89 -9.33
C GLN A 40 -12.54 3.46 -8.56
N ILE A 41 -13.45 4.41 -8.40
CA ILE A 41 -14.73 4.21 -7.75
C ILE A 41 -15.82 4.53 -8.76
N GLY A 42 -16.69 3.56 -9.00
CA GLY A 42 -17.85 3.69 -9.86
C GLY A 42 -19.12 3.42 -9.07
N ARG A 43 -20.14 4.27 -9.25
CA ARG A 43 -21.45 4.08 -8.63
C ARG A 43 -22.53 4.12 -9.70
N ASN A 44 -23.42 3.15 -9.68
CA ASN A 44 -24.63 3.11 -10.50
C ASN A 44 -25.83 2.76 -9.61
N GLY A 45 -26.53 3.77 -9.11
CA GLY A 45 -27.58 3.59 -8.11
C GLY A 45 -27.02 2.97 -6.82
N ASN A 46 -27.44 1.75 -6.53
CA ASN A 46 -27.03 0.98 -5.34
C ASN A 46 -25.85 0.05 -5.61
N ASP A 47 -25.44 -0.11 -6.87
CA ASP A 47 -24.27 -0.91 -7.22
C ASP A 47 -23.02 -0.02 -7.17
N LEU A 48 -22.01 -0.48 -6.46
CA LEU A 48 -20.75 0.23 -6.21
C LEU A 48 -19.59 -0.68 -6.61
N SER A 49 -18.72 -0.19 -7.49
CA SER A 49 -17.47 -0.86 -7.87
C SER A 49 -16.30 -0.07 -7.31
N ILE A 50 -15.42 -0.75 -6.57
CA ILE A 50 -14.19 -0.16 -6.02
C ILE A 50 -13.03 -1.01 -6.47
N ASN A 51 -12.13 -0.39 -7.22
CA ASN A 51 -10.85 -0.98 -7.60
C ASN A 51 -9.74 -0.01 -7.22
N ALA A 52 -8.82 -0.46 -6.39
CA ALA A 52 -7.64 0.29 -6.04
C ALA A 52 -6.43 -0.62 -6.09
N ASP A 53 -5.33 -0.10 -6.62
CA ASP A 53 -4.04 -0.78 -6.63
C ASP A 53 -2.95 0.29 -6.60
N GLY A 54 -2.04 0.21 -5.63
CA GLY A 54 -0.83 1.03 -5.64
C GLY A 54 -0.32 1.46 -4.27
N GLU A 55 0.78 2.19 -4.31
CA GLU A 55 1.44 2.72 -3.12
C GLU A 55 0.81 4.05 -2.69
N ILE A 56 0.43 4.12 -1.42
CA ILE A 56 -0.19 5.27 -0.78
C ILE A 56 0.67 5.76 0.39
N THR A 57 0.64 7.06 0.64
CA THR A 57 1.22 7.63 1.86
C THR A 57 0.48 7.11 3.08
N GLU A 58 1.22 6.71 4.12
CA GLU A 58 0.64 6.14 5.34
C GLU A 58 -0.50 6.99 5.88
N ASN A 59 -1.70 6.42 5.89
CA ASN A 59 -2.86 7.13 6.37
C ASN A 59 -3.82 6.18 7.09
N ASN A 60 -3.77 6.20 8.42
CA ASN A 60 -4.72 5.50 9.30
C ASN A 60 -6.19 5.84 8.99
N SER A 61 -6.45 6.93 8.25
CA SER A 61 -7.79 7.33 7.85
C SER A 61 -8.42 6.41 6.80
N ILE A 62 -7.64 5.68 5.99
CA ILE A 62 -8.16 4.89 4.87
C ILE A 62 -8.93 3.66 5.37
N GLU A 63 -8.38 2.95 6.35
CA GLU A 63 -9.04 1.81 6.99
C GLU A 63 -10.36 2.23 7.64
N ALA A 64 -10.37 3.38 8.32
CA ALA A 64 -11.58 3.93 8.92
C ALA A 64 -12.66 4.27 7.88
N LEU A 65 -12.27 4.78 6.71
CA LEU A 65 -13.19 5.05 5.60
C LEU A 65 -13.81 3.76 5.05
N PHE A 66 -13.02 2.70 4.91
CA PHE A 66 -13.53 1.41 4.44
C PHE A 66 -14.44 0.72 5.45
N LEU A 67 -14.12 0.75 6.74
CA LEU A 67 -15.01 0.24 7.79
C LEU A 67 -16.33 1.02 7.83
N ALA A 68 -16.27 2.35 7.72
CA ALA A 68 -17.47 3.18 7.64
C ALA A 68 -18.32 2.89 6.39
N LEU A 69 -17.68 2.44 5.31
CA LEU A 69 -18.35 2.02 4.08
C LEU A 69 -18.98 0.62 4.22
N GLU A 70 -18.31 -0.35 4.86
CA GLU A 70 -18.86 -1.68 5.16
C GLU A 70 -20.20 -1.60 5.91
N ASP A 71 -20.33 -0.66 6.85
CA ASP A 71 -21.58 -0.40 7.57
C ASP A 71 -22.75 0.01 6.66
N GLN A 72 -22.47 0.48 5.43
CA GLN A 72 -23.47 0.89 4.44
C GLN A 72 -23.75 -0.20 3.39
N LEU A 73 -23.03 -1.32 3.41
CA LEU A 73 -23.16 -2.41 2.45
C LEU A 73 -24.27 -3.39 2.85
N ALA A 74 -24.94 -3.96 1.85
CA ALA A 74 -25.89 -5.05 2.05
C ALA A 74 -25.16 -6.28 2.61
N ILE A 75 -25.87 -7.13 3.37
CA ILE A 75 -25.32 -8.32 4.08
C ILE A 75 -24.49 -9.24 3.18
N ASN A 76 -24.82 -9.29 1.88
CA ASN A 76 -24.19 -10.19 0.91
C ASN A 76 -22.99 -9.55 0.20
N SER A 77 -22.69 -8.29 0.54
CA SER A 77 -21.67 -7.48 -0.12
C SER A 77 -20.45 -7.41 0.77
N SER A 78 -19.31 -7.81 0.22
CA SER A 78 -18.01 -7.67 0.84
C SER A 78 -17.00 -7.29 -0.23
N PHE A 79 -16.03 -6.48 0.15
CA PHE A 79 -14.85 -6.22 -0.67
C PHE A 79 -13.64 -6.83 0.03
N LYS A 80 -12.63 -7.17 -0.74
CA LYS A 80 -11.37 -7.67 -0.18
C LYS A 80 -10.38 -6.52 -0.13
N MET A 81 -9.93 -6.18 1.08
CA MET A 81 -8.86 -5.20 1.29
C MET A 81 -7.58 -5.94 1.68
N PHE A 82 -6.53 -5.69 0.92
CA PHE A 82 -5.18 -6.10 1.27
C PHE A 82 -4.33 -4.85 1.50
N ARG A 83 -3.65 -4.82 2.66
CA ARG A 83 -2.76 -3.74 3.04
C ARG A 83 -1.43 -4.32 3.50
N VAL A 84 -0.34 -3.87 2.89
CA VAL A 84 1.02 -4.27 3.27
C VAL A 84 1.80 -3.02 3.65
N ARG A 85 2.28 -2.98 4.89
CA ARG A 85 3.10 -1.87 5.40
C ARG A 85 4.57 -2.22 5.21
N TRP A 86 5.29 -1.37 4.46
CA TRP A 86 6.73 -1.48 4.30
C TRP A 86 7.42 -0.65 5.39
N GLU A 87 7.97 -1.32 6.40
CA GLU A 87 8.68 -0.66 7.51
C GLU A 87 10.21 -0.64 7.35
N PHE A 88 10.81 -1.17 6.27
CA PHE A 88 12.28 -1.30 6.20
C PHE A 88 12.87 -1.00 4.80
N TYR A 89 13.84 -0.07 4.77
CA TYR A 89 14.86 -0.01 3.73
C TYR A 89 16.07 -0.83 4.21
N VAL A 90 16.36 -1.98 3.59
CA VAL A 90 17.67 -2.63 3.76
C VAL A 90 18.63 -2.00 2.76
N MET A 91 19.51 -1.12 3.25
CA MET A 91 20.61 -0.58 2.45
C MET A 91 21.81 -1.54 2.58
N LEU A 92 22.04 -2.38 1.57
CA LEU A 92 23.28 -3.16 1.45
C LEU A 92 24.41 -2.22 1.01
N MET A 93 25.19 -1.73 1.97
CA MET A 93 26.47 -1.09 1.70
C MET A 93 27.48 -2.20 1.37
N THR A 94 27.89 -2.30 0.12
CA THR A 94 29.11 -3.05 -0.20
C THR A 94 30.30 -2.19 0.20
N THR A 95 30.96 -2.55 1.31
CA THR A 95 32.33 -2.10 1.49
C THR A 95 33.16 -2.73 0.37
N PRO A 96 33.94 -1.96 -0.41
CA PRO A 96 34.90 -2.59 -1.32
C PRO A 96 35.84 -3.45 -0.48
N LEU A 97 35.93 -4.74 -0.82
CA LEU A 97 36.90 -5.65 -0.21
C LEU A 97 38.30 -5.04 -0.35
N PRO A 98 39.15 -5.02 0.70
CA PRO A 98 40.54 -4.69 0.52
C PRO A 98 41.16 -5.70 -0.45
N THR A 99 41.70 -5.18 -1.56
CA THR A 99 42.47 -5.94 -2.54
C THR A 99 43.56 -6.73 -1.82
N LYS A 100 43.60 -8.04 -2.09
CA LYS A 100 44.55 -9.02 -1.53
C LYS A 100 45.93 -8.41 -1.23
N THR A 101 46.28 -8.29 0.04
CA THR A 101 47.67 -8.22 0.45
C THR A 101 48.29 -9.57 0.14
N ASN A 102 49.23 -9.62 -0.82
CA ASN A 102 50.04 -10.81 -1.07
C ASN A 102 50.91 -11.08 0.18
N LEU A 103 50.43 -11.93 1.08
CA LEU A 103 51.28 -12.59 2.08
C LEU A 103 52.06 -13.70 1.36
N GLY A 104 53.11 -13.29 0.65
CA GLY A 104 53.97 -14.19 -0.12
C GLY A 104 55.43 -13.73 -0.29
N GLU A 105 55.81 -12.56 0.20
CA GLU A 105 57.20 -12.08 0.17
C GLU A 105 57.56 -11.39 1.49
N ILE A 106 57.51 -12.15 2.60
CA ILE A 106 58.38 -11.83 3.74
C ILE A 106 59.56 -12.80 3.64
N GLY A 107 60.42 -12.52 2.67
CA GLY A 107 61.76 -13.09 2.62
C GLY A 107 62.53 -12.56 3.81
N LEU A 108 62.58 -13.36 4.88
CA LEU A 108 63.64 -13.27 5.88
C LEU A 108 64.94 -13.72 5.21
N ALA A 109 65.65 -12.76 4.63
CA ALA A 109 67.03 -12.91 4.20
C ALA A 109 67.78 -11.59 4.46
N GLU A 110 68.50 -11.61 5.58
CA GLU A 110 69.81 -11.00 5.89
C GLU A 110 70.08 -9.51 5.66
N CYS A 111 70.58 -8.88 6.74
CA CYS A 111 71.61 -7.82 6.86
C CYS A 111 71.35 -7.13 8.23
N ILE A 112 72.16 -7.18 9.29
CA ILE A 112 73.62 -7.34 9.51
C ILE A 112 73.80 -8.01 10.89
#